data_AF-A0A842V8Z5-F1
#
_entry.id   AF-A0A842V8Z5-F1
#
_cell.length_a   1.000
_cell.length_b   1.000
_cell.length_c   1.000
_cell.angle_alpha   90.00
_cell.angle_beta   90.00
_cell.angle_gamma   90.00
#
_symmetry.space_group_name_H-M   'P 1'
#
loop_
_entity.id
_entity.type
_entity.pdbx_description
1 polymer ?
#
loop_
_entity_poly.entity_id
_entity_poly.type
_entity_poly.pdbx_seq_one_letter_code
_entity_poly.pdbx_strand_id
1 'polypeptide(L)'
;MDTITLVLTILLFVYITIVSIHVVWVSRKIEWQVKYYYFGIATYMILFVISQTLFVINELLATPGFGSVPQRFLLLYIVANFIGQLAIFGIILVVEKYVYNKLHYIPSVIVLITAFLILFLPQINNLSMIIVYILIGAIIGALVPIIYFVTGMKLSGKARNKSFIIGFGLLIFIIGILLNTYFLLELVQILAYVAPIIQLVGIAIFHYGFLIYYQIYK
;
A
#
# COMPACT_ATOMS: atom_id res chain seq x y z
N MET A 1 -12.31 -15.80 8.99
CA MET A 1 -12.05 -15.86 7.54
C MET A 1 -12.33 -17.26 6.98
N ASP A 2 -12.93 -17.39 5.80
CA ASP A 2 -13.12 -18.69 5.13
C ASP A 2 -11.83 -19.15 4.40
N THR A 3 -11.76 -20.44 4.05
CA THR A 3 -10.55 -21.05 3.47
C THR A 3 -10.13 -20.37 2.16
N ILE A 4 -11.09 -19.95 1.34
CA ILE A 4 -10.81 -19.32 0.04
C ILE A 4 -10.18 -17.94 0.25
N THR A 5 -10.75 -17.10 1.12
CA THR A 5 -10.19 -15.77 1.41
C THR A 5 -8.78 -15.91 2.00
N LEU A 6 -8.57 -16.87 2.91
CA LEU A 6 -7.23 -17.16 3.46
C LEU A 6 -6.21 -17.47 2.36
N VAL A 7 -6.56 -18.37 1.42
CA VAL A 7 -5.69 -18.74 0.30
C VAL A 7 -5.38 -17.52 -0.58
N LEU A 8 -6.39 -16.71 -0.92
CA LEU A 8 -6.19 -15.50 -1.72
C LEU A 8 -5.29 -14.48 -1.03
N THR A 9 -5.46 -14.28 0.28
CA THR A 9 -4.61 -13.39 1.08
C THR A 9 -3.17 -13.91 1.16
N ILE A 10 -2.98 -15.22 1.31
CA ILE A 10 -1.63 -15.83 1.28
C ILE A 10 -0.99 -15.66 -0.09
N LEU A 11 -1.71 -15.90 -1.19
CA LEU A 11 -1.20 -15.70 -2.54
C LEU A 11 -0.79 -14.25 -2.79
N LEU A 12 -1.63 -13.30 -2.36
CA LEU A 12 -1.33 -11.87 -2.41
C LEU A 12 -0.06 -11.55 -1.61
N PHE A 13 0.04 -12.04 -0.38
CA PHE A 13 1.19 -11.85 0.49
C PHE A 13 2.49 -12.37 -0.15
N VAL A 14 2.47 -13.61 -0.66
CA VAL A 14 3.62 -14.22 -1.33
C VAL A 14 4.00 -13.41 -2.56
N TYR A 15 3.03 -13.01 -3.38
CA TYR A 15 3.30 -12.27 -4.61
C TYR A 15 3.88 -10.88 -4.33
N ILE A 16 3.32 -10.11 -3.40
CA ILE A 16 3.88 -8.81 -3.00
C ILE A 16 5.31 -8.99 -2.45
N THR A 17 5.57 -10.05 -1.67
CA THR A 17 6.92 -10.34 -1.17
C THR A 17 7.92 -10.58 -2.30
N ILE A 18 7.55 -11.39 -3.30
CA ILE A 18 8.38 -11.63 -4.50
C ILE A 18 8.66 -10.32 -5.24
N VAL A 19 7.62 -9.51 -5.47
CA VAL A 19 7.75 -8.20 -6.14
C VAL A 19 8.66 -7.27 -5.32
N SER A 20 8.52 -7.24 -4.00
CA SER A 20 9.35 -6.43 -3.10
C SER A 20 10.83 -6.78 -3.22
N ILE A 21 11.16 -8.07 -3.12
CA ILE A 21 12.54 -8.58 -3.25
C ILE A 21 13.11 -8.21 -4.63
N HIS A 22 12.31 -8.39 -5.68
CA HIS A 22 12.71 -8.05 -7.03
C HIS A 22 12.99 -6.54 -7.19
N VAL A 23 12.12 -5.68 -6.67
CA VAL A 23 12.29 -4.21 -6.68
C VAL A 23 13.56 -3.78 -5.92
N VAL A 24 13.82 -4.35 -4.73
CA VAL A 24 15.06 -4.12 -3.98
C VAL A 24 16.28 -4.51 -4.82
N TRP A 25 16.26 -5.70 -5.41
CA TRP A 25 17.36 -6.20 -6.22
C TRP A 25 17.66 -5.30 -7.42
N VAL A 26 16.61 -4.88 -8.13
CA VAL A 26 16.71 -3.94 -9.26
C VAL A 26 17.26 -2.59 -8.82
N SER A 27 16.83 -2.06 -7.67
CA SER A 27 17.30 -0.76 -7.15
C SER A 27 18.82 -0.70 -6.97
N ARG A 28 19.48 -1.85 -6.71
CA ARG A 28 20.93 -1.92 -6.52
C ARG A 28 21.72 -1.80 -7.82
N LYS A 29 21.07 -2.03 -8.98
CA LYS A 29 21.71 -2.08 -10.30
C LYS A 29 21.53 -0.81 -11.13
N ILE A 30 20.75 0.15 -10.65
CA ILE A 30 20.40 1.37 -11.38
C ILE A 30 21.33 2.52 -10.98
N GLU A 31 21.53 3.47 -11.90
CA GLU A 31 22.25 4.72 -11.70
C GLU A 31 21.80 5.52 -10.46
N TRP A 32 22.71 6.29 -9.89
CA TRP A 32 22.60 6.92 -8.57
C TRP A 32 21.37 7.82 -8.38
N GLN A 33 20.93 8.53 -9.42
CA GLN A 33 19.79 9.46 -9.32
C GLN A 33 18.45 8.73 -9.24
N VAL A 34 18.29 7.63 -9.98
CA VAL A 34 17.05 6.85 -10.04
C VAL A 34 17.01 5.81 -8.92
N LYS A 35 18.18 5.40 -8.41
CA LYS A 35 18.34 4.46 -7.28
C LYS A 35 17.48 4.81 -6.07
N TYR A 36 17.45 6.07 -5.65
CA TYR A 36 16.69 6.48 -4.46
C TYR A 36 15.19 6.40 -4.64
N TYR A 37 14.69 6.65 -5.85
CA TYR A 37 13.28 6.48 -6.17
C TYR A 37 12.88 4.99 -6.11
N TYR A 38 13.72 4.12 -6.67
CA TYR A 38 13.52 2.67 -6.61
C TYR A 38 13.61 2.13 -5.18
N PHE A 39 14.57 2.62 -4.40
CA PHE A 39 14.73 2.27 -2.99
C PHE A 39 13.51 2.71 -2.16
N GLY A 40 12.94 3.87 -2.47
CA GLY A 40 11.69 4.36 -1.89
C GLY A 40 10.50 3.43 -2.14
N ILE A 41 10.29 3.04 -3.41
CA ILE A 41 9.26 2.06 -3.78
C ILE A 41 9.52 0.72 -3.07
N ALA A 42 10.77 0.28 -3.01
CA ALA A 42 11.14 -0.96 -2.32
C ALA A 42 10.77 -0.91 -0.83
N THR A 43 11.07 0.22 -0.18
CA THR A 43 10.77 0.46 1.24
C THR A 43 9.27 0.45 1.49
N TYR A 44 8.49 1.12 0.62
CA TYR A 44 7.03 1.05 0.64
C TYR A 44 6.53 -0.40 0.59
N MET A 45 7.00 -1.18 -0.38
CA MET A 45 6.55 -2.55 -0.54
C MET A 45 6.90 -3.42 0.68
N ILE A 46 8.11 -3.28 1.23
CA ILE A 46 8.53 -4.01 2.44
C ILE A 46 7.64 -3.64 3.63
N LEU A 47 7.42 -2.35 3.89
CA LEU A 47 6.58 -1.89 4.99
C LEU A 47 5.13 -2.36 4.79
N PHE A 48 4.63 -2.34 3.56
CA PHE A 48 3.30 -2.86 3.23
C PHE A 48 3.20 -4.37 3.50
N VAL A 49 4.21 -5.16 3.10
CA VAL A 49 4.28 -6.60 3.40
C VAL A 49 4.26 -6.84 4.91
N ILE A 50 5.07 -6.11 5.67
CA ILE A 50 5.10 -6.22 7.14
C ILE A 50 3.73 -5.89 7.74
N SER A 51 3.10 -4.79 7.29
CA SER A 51 1.75 -4.39 7.70
C SER A 51 0.73 -5.51 7.44
N GLN A 52 0.74 -6.10 6.23
CA GLN A 52 -0.15 -7.20 5.88
C GLN A 52 0.13 -8.48 6.70
N THR A 53 1.39 -8.81 6.95
CA THR A 53 1.75 -9.94 7.85
C THR A 53 1.12 -9.76 9.22
N LEU A 54 1.22 -8.56 9.78
CA LEU A 54 0.64 -8.26 11.09
C LEU A 54 -0.89 -8.38 11.08
N PHE A 55 -1.57 -7.97 10.00
CA PHE A 55 -3.02 -8.19 9.85
C PHE A 55 -3.38 -9.67 9.77
N VAL A 56 -2.64 -10.47 8.99
CA VAL A 56 -2.88 -11.93 8.89
C VAL A 56 -2.66 -12.61 10.24
N ILE A 57 -1.57 -12.28 10.95
CA ILE A 57 -1.31 -12.80 12.30
C ILE A 57 -2.46 -12.39 13.24
N ASN A 58 -2.88 -11.14 13.19
CA ASN A 58 -3.99 -10.64 14.02
C ASN A 58 -5.29 -11.41 13.77
N GLU A 59 -5.61 -11.71 12.51
CA GLU A 59 -6.81 -12.48 12.13
C GLU A 59 -6.70 -13.96 12.55
N LEU A 60 -5.54 -14.59 12.35
CA LEU A 60 -5.31 -15.99 12.76
C LEU A 60 -5.38 -16.18 14.28
N LEU A 61 -5.04 -15.15 15.05
CA LEU A 61 -5.19 -15.18 16.51
C LEU A 61 -6.63 -14.88 16.97
N ALA A 62 -7.51 -14.38 16.09
CA ALA A 62 -8.88 -14.00 16.39
C ALA A 62 -9.94 -15.11 16.09
N THR A 63 -9.53 -16.27 15.57
CA THR A 63 -10.42 -17.40 15.23
C THR A 63 -11.22 -17.96 16.44
N PRO A 64 -12.49 -18.38 16.27
CA PRO A 64 -13.42 -18.62 17.37
C PRO A 64 -13.10 -19.93 18.11
N GLY A 65 -12.85 -19.77 19.41
CA GLY A 65 -12.35 -20.77 20.36
C GLY A 65 -11.81 -20.07 21.62
N PHE A 66 -11.39 -18.82 21.47
CA PHE A 66 -11.17 -17.86 22.54
C PHE A 66 -12.29 -16.80 22.49
N GLY A 67 -13.12 -16.76 23.53
CA GLY A 67 -14.33 -15.95 23.57
C GLY A 67 -14.12 -14.46 23.30
N SER A 68 -15.17 -13.83 22.74
CA SER A 68 -15.46 -12.38 22.71
C SER A 68 -14.24 -11.46 22.56
N VAL A 69 -13.99 -10.97 21.33
CA VAL A 69 -12.99 -9.97 20.93
C VAL A 69 -12.34 -9.26 22.14
N PRO A 70 -11.25 -9.80 22.71
CA PRO A 70 -10.60 -9.14 23.81
C PRO A 70 -9.77 -8.00 23.20
N GLN A 71 -9.85 -6.82 23.82
CA GLN A 71 -9.05 -5.62 23.58
C GLN A 71 -7.51 -5.85 23.45
N ARG A 72 -7.03 -7.09 23.64
CA ARG A 72 -5.64 -7.55 23.53
C ARG A 72 -5.09 -7.60 22.09
N PHE A 73 -5.95 -7.55 21.07
CA PHE A 73 -5.54 -7.48 19.65
C PHE A 73 -5.39 -6.05 19.11
N LEU A 74 -5.73 -5.04 19.92
CA LEU A 74 -5.66 -3.64 19.53
C LEU A 74 -4.23 -3.21 19.18
N LEU A 75 -3.22 -3.71 19.90
CA LEU A 75 -1.82 -3.31 19.66
C LEU A 75 -1.29 -3.79 18.31
N LEU A 76 -1.49 -5.07 17.95
CA LEU A 76 -1.07 -5.58 16.64
C LEU A 76 -1.78 -4.85 15.51
N TYR A 77 -3.08 -4.59 15.67
CA TYR A 77 -3.86 -3.81 14.71
C TYR A 77 -3.35 -2.36 14.58
N ILE A 78 -3.05 -1.68 15.69
CA ILE A 78 -2.47 -0.32 15.70
C ILE A 78 -1.12 -0.32 14.98
N VAL A 79 -0.23 -1.25 15.33
CA VAL A 79 1.12 -1.31 14.75
C VAL A 79 1.04 -1.65 13.25
N ALA A 80 0.15 -2.56 12.85
CA ALA A 80 -0.08 -2.88 11.45
C ALA A 80 -0.50 -1.64 10.66
N ASN A 81 -1.47 -0.87 11.17
CA ASN A 81 -1.93 0.37 10.53
C ASN A 81 -0.87 1.48 10.54
N PHE A 82 -0.12 1.64 11.63
CA PHE A 82 1.00 2.58 11.70
C PHE A 82 2.06 2.29 10.64
N ILE A 83 2.48 1.03 10.53
CA ILE A 83 3.45 0.59 9.52
C ILE A 83 2.88 0.78 8.10
N GLY A 84 1.59 0.49 7.90
CA GLY A 84 0.90 0.75 6.63
C GLY A 84 0.93 2.23 6.25
N GLN A 85 0.68 3.14 7.18
CA GLN A 85 0.77 4.59 6.94
C GLN A 85 2.20 5.05 6.69
N LEU A 86 3.19 4.50 7.39
CA LEU A 86 4.60 4.77 7.10
C LEU A 86 4.99 4.32 5.70
N ALA A 87 4.43 3.21 5.21
CA ALA A 87 4.59 2.81 3.83
C ALA A 87 4.06 3.91 2.89
N ILE A 88 2.81 4.35 3.08
CA ILE A 88 2.17 5.40 2.27
C ILE A 88 2.98 6.70 2.31
N PHE A 89 3.45 7.11 3.49
CA PHE A 89 4.36 8.25 3.66
C PHE A 89 5.62 8.09 2.79
N GLY A 90 6.29 6.94 2.88
CA GLY A 90 7.51 6.66 2.13
C GLY A 90 7.32 6.77 0.61
N ILE A 91 6.22 6.24 0.07
CA ILE A 91 5.96 6.33 -1.38
C ILE A 91 5.61 7.76 -1.81
N ILE A 92 4.80 8.50 -1.04
CA ILE A 92 4.46 9.88 -1.37
C ILE A 92 5.71 10.76 -1.33
N LEU A 93 6.53 10.63 -0.28
CA LEU A 93 7.77 11.40 -0.13
C LEU A 93 8.70 11.23 -1.33
N VAL A 94 8.82 9.98 -1.79
CA VAL A 94 9.65 9.62 -2.94
C VAL A 94 9.07 10.14 -4.25
N VAL A 95 7.75 10.03 -4.43
CA VAL A 95 7.07 10.54 -5.63
C VAL A 95 7.11 12.06 -5.67
N GLU A 96 6.92 12.75 -4.56
CA GLU A 96 7.05 14.21 -4.47
C GLU A 96 8.49 14.65 -4.78
N LYS A 97 9.49 14.01 -4.15
CA LYS A 97 10.89 14.40 -4.34
C LYS A 97 11.39 14.19 -5.77
N TYR A 98 11.06 13.04 -6.39
CA TYR A 98 11.68 12.63 -7.66
C TYR A 98 10.76 12.74 -8.88
N VAL A 99 9.44 12.83 -8.71
CA VAL A 99 8.47 12.91 -9.82
C VAL A 99 7.76 14.26 -9.85
N TYR A 100 7.29 14.77 -8.70
CA TYR A 100 6.41 15.95 -8.67
C TYR A 100 6.61 16.84 -7.41
N ASN A 101 7.65 17.68 -7.43
CA ASN A 101 8.03 18.51 -6.29
C ASN A 101 7.19 19.81 -6.11
N LYS A 102 5.96 19.87 -6.66
CA LYS A 102 5.12 21.09 -6.55
C LYS A 102 4.28 21.14 -5.28
N LEU A 103 4.15 20.01 -4.58
CA LEU A 103 3.31 19.87 -3.38
C LEU A 103 4.05 20.22 -2.08
N HIS A 104 5.34 20.58 -2.17
CA HIS A 104 6.16 21.04 -1.04
C HIS A 104 6.11 20.11 0.19
N TYR A 105 6.01 18.80 -0.04
CA TYR A 105 5.95 17.78 1.00
C TYR A 105 4.71 17.83 1.91
N ILE A 106 3.71 18.67 1.62
CA ILE A 106 2.51 18.83 2.45
C ILE A 106 1.76 17.49 2.60
N PRO A 107 1.39 16.77 1.51
CA PRO A 107 0.84 15.42 1.58
C PRO A 107 1.64 14.45 2.45
N SER A 108 2.97 14.38 2.25
CA SER A 108 3.83 13.50 3.04
C SER A 108 3.76 13.82 4.53
N VAL A 109 3.83 15.11 4.89
CA VAL A 109 3.73 15.55 6.29
C VAL A 109 2.38 15.17 6.89
N ILE A 110 1.27 15.33 6.17
CA ILE A 110 -0.06 14.96 6.66
C ILE A 110 -0.12 13.45 6.95
N VAL A 111 0.37 12.59 6.04
CA VAL A 111 0.40 11.13 6.27
C VAL A 111 1.30 10.75 7.44
N LEU A 112 2.42 11.44 7.61
CA LEU A 112 3.30 11.20 8.76
C LEU A 112 2.60 11.55 10.08
N ILE A 113 1.91 12.69 10.13
CA ILE A 113 1.12 13.08 11.30
C ILE A 113 0.04 12.04 11.57
N THR A 114 -0.73 11.61 10.57
CA THR A 114 -1.79 10.60 10.78
C THR A 114 -1.22 9.26 11.23
N ALA A 115 -0.05 8.85 10.74
CA ALA A 115 0.65 7.66 11.24
C ALA A 115 0.90 7.78 12.75
N PHE A 116 1.46 8.89 13.22
CA PHE A 116 1.70 9.09 14.65
C PHE A 116 0.40 9.17 15.47
N LEU A 117 -0.67 9.77 14.93
CA LEU A 117 -1.97 9.81 15.62
C LEU A 117 -2.54 8.40 15.84
N ILE A 118 -2.34 7.46 14.91
CA ILE A 118 -2.73 6.04 15.08
C ILE A 118 -2.00 5.42 16.27
N LEU A 119 -0.71 5.75 16.47
CA LEU A 119 0.11 5.20 17.54
C LEU A 119 -0.23 5.80 18.91
N PHE A 120 -0.46 7.12 18.99
CA PHE A 120 -0.56 7.85 20.26
C PHE A 120 -1.97 8.13 20.76
N LEU A 121 -3.00 8.13 19.89
CA LEU A 121 -4.39 8.39 20.28
C LEU A 121 -5.36 7.18 20.34
N PRO A 122 -4.94 5.90 20.33
CA PRO A 122 -5.89 4.79 20.31
C PRO A 122 -6.67 4.63 21.64
N GLN A 123 -6.19 5.21 22.74
CA GLN A 123 -6.85 5.15 24.06
C GLN A 123 -7.87 6.27 24.28
N ILE A 124 -7.74 7.39 23.57
CA ILE A 124 -8.57 8.59 23.79
C ILE A 124 -9.85 8.51 22.96
N ASN A 125 -9.80 7.81 21.82
CA ASN A 125 -10.88 7.79 20.86
C ASN A 125 -11.16 6.36 20.41
N ASN A 126 -12.44 5.98 20.48
CA ASN A 126 -13.00 4.73 19.98
C ASN A 126 -12.43 4.31 18.61
N LEU A 127 -12.53 3.02 18.29
CA LEU A 127 -12.11 2.37 17.03
C LEU A 127 -12.45 3.20 15.76
N SER A 128 -13.53 3.98 15.78
CA SER A 128 -13.95 4.90 14.72
C SER A 128 -12.90 5.93 14.30
N MET A 129 -12.08 6.47 15.21
CA MET A 129 -11.07 7.48 14.86
C MET A 129 -9.85 6.88 14.18
N ILE A 130 -9.48 5.62 14.49
CA ILE A 130 -8.43 4.90 13.75
C ILE A 130 -8.85 4.74 12.28
N ILE A 131 -10.12 4.40 12.03
CA ILE A 131 -10.67 4.29 10.67
C ILE A 131 -10.56 5.62 9.93
N VAL A 132 -10.85 6.75 10.59
CA VAL A 132 -10.71 8.09 9.98
C VAL A 132 -9.26 8.35 9.55
N TYR A 133 -8.28 8.05 10.41
CA TYR A 133 -6.87 8.24 10.06
C TYR A 133 -6.42 7.35 8.90
N ILE A 134 -6.89 6.10 8.85
CA ILE A 134 -6.67 5.18 7.72
C ILE A 134 -7.23 5.78 6.43
N LEU A 135 -8.46 6.30 6.45
CA LEU A 135 -9.10 6.91 5.30
C LEU A 135 -8.34 8.14 4.79
N ILE A 136 -7.86 9.00 5.69
CA ILE A 136 -7.01 10.16 5.31
C ILE A 136 -5.77 9.67 4.57
N GLY A 137 -5.07 8.66 5.11
CA GLY A 137 -3.90 8.08 4.45
C GLY A 137 -4.21 7.49 3.08
N ALA A 138 -5.31 6.76 2.94
CA ALA A 138 -5.72 6.19 1.66
C ALA A 138 -6.08 7.24 0.61
N ILE A 139 -6.81 8.30 1.00
CA ILE A 139 -7.15 9.44 0.13
C ILE A 139 -5.89 10.14 -0.35
N ILE A 140 -4.93 10.40 0.54
CA ILE A 140 -3.67 11.05 0.16
C ILE A 140 -2.81 10.06 -0.68
N GLY A 141 -2.80 8.78 -0.34
CA GLY A 141 -2.15 7.74 -1.14
C GLY A 141 -2.67 7.66 -2.57
N ALA A 142 -3.96 7.95 -2.79
CA ALA A 142 -4.56 8.06 -4.12
C ALA A 142 -4.00 9.23 -4.96
N LEU A 143 -3.28 10.19 -4.37
CA LEU A 143 -2.53 11.19 -5.14
C LEU A 143 -1.40 10.56 -5.94
N VAL A 144 -0.81 9.45 -5.49
CA VAL A 144 0.29 8.78 -6.18
C VAL A 144 -0.09 8.38 -7.61
N PRO A 145 -1.15 7.58 -7.87
CA PRO A 145 -1.55 7.26 -9.23
C PRO A 145 -1.94 8.51 -10.04
N ILE A 146 -2.55 9.52 -9.41
CA ILE A 146 -2.86 10.81 -10.08
C ILE A 146 -1.58 11.48 -10.58
N ILE A 147 -0.52 11.51 -9.77
CA ILE A 147 0.78 12.08 -10.15
C ILE A 147 1.37 11.32 -11.35
N TYR A 148 1.28 9.99 -11.38
CA TYR A 148 1.72 9.21 -12.54
C TYR A 148 0.92 9.53 -13.81
N PHE A 149 -0.39 9.73 -13.70
CA PHE A 149 -1.22 10.14 -14.84
C PHE A 149 -0.85 11.54 -15.33
N VAL A 150 -0.68 12.50 -14.42
CA VAL A 150 -0.26 13.87 -14.74
C VAL A 150 1.13 13.88 -15.40
N THR A 151 2.05 13.06 -14.90
CA THR A 151 3.39 12.92 -15.48
C THR A 151 3.32 12.26 -16.85
N GLY A 152 2.50 11.22 -17.00
CA GLY A 152 2.24 10.56 -18.28
C GLY A 152 1.73 11.52 -19.36
N MET A 153 0.80 12.42 -19.02
CA MET A 153 0.28 13.43 -19.95
C MET A 153 1.36 14.40 -20.47
N LYS A 154 2.47 14.57 -19.75
CA LYS A 154 3.58 15.48 -20.12
C LYS A 154 4.73 14.77 -20.83
N LEU A 155 4.75 13.44 -20.82
CA LEU A 155 5.80 12.62 -21.43
C LEU A 155 5.36 12.13 -22.82
N SER A 156 6.33 11.68 -23.61
CA SER A 156 6.09 11.11 -24.94
C SER A 156 6.62 9.67 -25.06
N GLY A 157 6.14 8.96 -26.09
CA GLY A 157 6.60 7.62 -26.44
C GLY A 157 6.46 6.58 -25.32
N LYS A 158 7.51 5.77 -25.13
CA LYS A 158 7.51 4.66 -24.16
C LYS A 158 7.37 5.13 -22.71
N ALA A 159 7.88 6.32 -22.37
CA ALA A 159 7.83 6.84 -20.99
C ALA A 159 6.40 7.21 -20.56
N ARG A 160 5.59 7.74 -21.50
CA ARG A 160 4.16 8.01 -21.30
C ARG A 160 3.39 6.75 -20.94
N ASN A 161 3.48 5.72 -21.78
CA ASN A 161 2.72 4.48 -21.59
C ASN A 161 3.07 3.80 -20.27
N LYS A 162 4.34 3.82 -19.86
CA LYS A 162 4.77 3.28 -18.57
C LYS A 162 4.16 4.02 -17.38
N SER A 163 4.15 5.35 -17.42
CA SER A 163 3.56 6.16 -16.36
C SER A 163 2.08 5.85 -16.21
N PHE A 164 1.35 5.69 -17.33
CA PHE A 164 -0.05 5.27 -17.29
C PHE A 164 -0.23 3.84 -16.76
N ILE A 165 0.59 2.87 -17.17
CA ILE A 165 0.50 1.49 -16.67
C ILE A 165 0.77 1.44 -15.15
N ILE A 166 1.82 2.13 -14.68
CA ILE A 166 2.15 2.21 -13.25
C ILE A 166 1.01 2.88 -12.46
N GLY A 167 0.52 4.03 -12.94
CA GLY A 167 -0.60 4.74 -12.31
C GLY A 167 -1.87 3.89 -12.27
N PHE A 168 -2.19 3.17 -13.34
CA PHE A 168 -3.36 2.30 -13.42
C PHE A 168 -3.24 1.09 -12.49
N GLY A 169 -2.07 0.44 -12.44
CA GLY A 169 -1.81 -0.65 -11.48
C GLY A 169 -1.95 -0.20 -10.02
N LEU A 170 -1.39 0.96 -9.67
CA LEU A 170 -1.55 1.54 -8.32
C LEU A 170 -2.99 1.92 -8.01
N LEU A 171 -3.74 2.48 -8.96
CA LEU A 171 -5.15 2.81 -8.78
C LEU A 171 -5.97 1.56 -8.48
N ILE A 172 -5.83 0.51 -9.28
CA ILE A 172 -6.51 -0.78 -9.06
C ILE A 172 -6.13 -1.35 -7.69
N PHE A 173 -4.84 -1.31 -7.34
CA PHE A 173 -4.35 -1.80 -6.07
C PHE A 173 -4.99 -1.06 -4.87
N ILE A 174 -5.04 0.28 -4.92
CA ILE A 174 -5.66 1.11 -3.88
C ILE A 174 -7.16 0.84 -3.79
N ILE A 175 -7.86 0.70 -4.91
CA ILE A 175 -9.28 0.29 -4.92
C ILE A 175 -9.44 -1.05 -4.20
N GLY A 176 -8.57 -2.02 -4.49
CA GLY A 176 -8.57 -3.31 -3.80
C GLY A 176 -8.33 -3.21 -2.30
N ILE A 177 -7.45 -2.31 -1.84
CA ILE A 177 -7.25 -2.05 -0.40
C ILE A 177 -8.50 -1.45 0.23
N LEU A 178 -9.11 -0.44 -0.42
CA LEU A 178 -10.32 0.22 0.09
C LEU A 178 -11.47 -0.79 0.22
N LEU A 179 -11.66 -1.65 -0.77
CA LEU A 179 -12.67 -2.72 -0.74
C LEU A 179 -12.38 -3.77 0.33
N ASN A 180 -11.13 -3.92 0.77
CA ASN A 180 -10.72 -4.84 1.84
C ASN A 180 -10.81 -4.22 3.24
N THR A 181 -11.55 -3.12 3.41
CA THR A 181 -11.78 -2.53 4.73
C THR A 181 -12.87 -3.29 5.46
N TYR A 182 -12.67 -3.51 6.76
CA TYR A 182 -13.60 -4.28 7.62
C TYR A 182 -15.07 -3.83 7.47
N PHE A 183 -15.31 -2.51 7.42
CA PHE A 183 -16.64 -1.93 7.23
C PHE A 183 -17.33 -2.38 5.93
N LEU A 184 -16.61 -2.40 4.80
CA LEU A 184 -17.18 -2.80 3.52
C LEU A 184 -17.38 -4.31 3.42
N LEU A 185 -16.51 -5.09 4.06
CA LEU A 185 -16.61 -6.56 4.10
C LEU A 185 -17.84 -7.03 4.89
N GLU A 186 -18.20 -6.32 5.97
CA GLU A 186 -19.43 -6.62 6.73
C GLU A 186 -20.70 -6.33 5.91
N LEU A 187 -20.69 -5.28 5.09
CA LEU A 187 -21.82 -4.87 4.26
C LEU A 187 -22.01 -5.77 3.03
N VAL A 188 -20.92 -6.18 2.40
CA VAL A 188 -20.95 -6.95 1.15
C VAL A 188 -19.91 -8.07 1.19
N GLN A 189 -20.33 -9.24 1.68
CA GLN A 189 -19.42 -10.39 1.92
C GLN A 189 -18.64 -10.83 0.68
N ILE A 190 -19.18 -10.67 -0.53
CA ILE A 190 -18.46 -11.04 -1.77
C ILE A 190 -17.16 -10.24 -1.97
N LEU A 191 -17.05 -9.06 -1.33
CA LEU A 191 -15.84 -8.24 -1.38
C LEU A 191 -14.65 -8.93 -0.70
N ALA A 192 -14.87 -9.88 0.22
CA ALA A 192 -13.79 -10.66 0.82
C ALA A 192 -12.98 -11.45 -0.22
N TYR A 193 -13.64 -11.90 -1.30
CA TYR A 193 -12.98 -12.58 -2.42
C TYR A 193 -12.47 -11.60 -3.46
N VAL A 194 -13.28 -10.59 -3.80
CA VAL A 194 -12.99 -9.67 -4.90
C VAL A 194 -11.83 -8.73 -4.56
N ALA A 195 -11.74 -8.25 -3.32
CA ALA A 195 -10.72 -7.31 -2.90
C ALA A 195 -9.27 -7.84 -3.06
N PRO A 196 -8.90 -9.04 -2.55
CA PRO A 196 -7.55 -9.57 -2.73
C PRO A 196 -7.24 -9.87 -4.21
N ILE A 197 -8.23 -10.28 -5.03
CA ILE A 197 -8.05 -10.47 -6.48
C ILE A 197 -7.73 -9.13 -7.16
N ILE A 198 -8.48 -8.08 -6.85
CA ILE A 198 -8.23 -6.74 -7.38
C ILE A 198 -6.84 -6.26 -6.96
N GLN A 199 -6.43 -6.48 -5.71
CA GLN A 199 -5.07 -6.16 -5.25
C GLN A 199 -4.00 -6.94 -6.03
N LEU A 200 -4.19 -8.24 -6.25
CA LEU A 200 -3.30 -9.09 -7.06
C LEU A 200 -3.15 -8.57 -8.50
N VAL A 201 -4.27 -8.21 -9.14
CA VAL A 201 -4.26 -7.65 -10.50
C VAL A 201 -3.55 -6.30 -10.53
N GLY A 202 -3.85 -5.42 -9.57
CA GLY A 202 -3.22 -4.10 -9.45
C GLY A 202 -1.71 -4.18 -9.29
N ILE A 203 -1.23 -5.04 -8.37
CA ILE A 203 0.20 -5.22 -8.12
C ILE A 203 0.91 -5.89 -9.31
N ALA A 204 0.25 -6.81 -10.02
CA ALA A 204 0.81 -7.42 -11.23
C ALA A 204 0.98 -6.40 -12.38
N ILE A 205 -0.03 -5.55 -12.61
CA ILE A 205 0.05 -4.46 -13.60
C ILE A 205 1.15 -3.46 -13.20
N PHE A 206 1.22 -3.09 -11.92
CA PHE A 206 2.26 -2.22 -11.40
C PHE A 206 3.66 -2.81 -11.63
N HIS A 207 3.86 -4.08 -11.27
CA HIS A 207 5.14 -4.78 -11.43
C HIS A 207 5.54 -4.88 -12.91
N TYR A 208 4.59 -5.16 -13.80
CA TYR A 208 4.83 -5.15 -15.24
C TYR A 208 5.28 -3.77 -15.74
N GLY A 209 4.58 -2.70 -15.36
CA GLY A 209 4.99 -1.33 -15.70
C GLY A 209 6.40 -0.99 -15.22
N PHE A 210 6.77 -1.49 -14.04
CA PHE A 210 8.08 -1.32 -13.43
C PHE A 210 9.19 -2.10 -14.15
N LEU A 211 8.92 -3.36 -14.54
CA LEU A 211 9.86 -4.20 -15.29
C LEU A 211 10.25 -3.57 -16.63
N ILE A 212 9.27 -3.02 -17.35
CA ILE A 212 9.54 -2.30 -18.61
C ILE A 212 10.40 -1.07 -18.34
N TYR A 213 10.24 -0.38 -17.20
CA TYR A 213 11.08 0.77 -16.86
C TYR A 213 12.54 0.36 -16.70
N TYR A 214 12.83 -0.68 -15.94
CA TYR A 214 14.20 -1.17 -15.70
C TYR A 214 14.96 -1.51 -17.00
N GLN A 215 14.30 -2.13 -17.98
CA GLN A 215 14.95 -2.53 -19.25
C GLN A 215 15.51 -1.36 -20.08
N ILE A 216 15.14 -0.11 -19.81
CA ILE A 216 15.63 1.06 -20.55
C ILE A 216 16.84 1.72 -19.87
N TYR A 217 16.97 1.59 -18.55
CA TYR A 217 18.04 2.21 -17.76
C TYR A 217 19.16 1.22 -17.41
N LYS A 218 19.25 0.14 -18.18
CA LYS A 218 20.31 -0.86 -18.11
C LYS A 218 21.21 -0.70 -19.32
#